data_AF-A0A5C7JWK4-F1
#
_entry.id   AF-A0A5C7JWK4-F1
#
_cell.length_a   1.000
_cell.length_b   1.000
_cell.length_c   1.000
_cell.angle_alpha   90.00
_cell.angle_beta   90.00
_cell.angle_gamma   90.00
#
_symmetry.space_group_name_H-M   'P 1'
#
loop_
_entity.id
_entity.type
_entity.pdbx_description
1 polymer ?
#
loop_
_entity_poly.entity_id
_entity_poly.type
_entity_poly.pdbx_seq_one_letter_code
_entity_poly.pdbx_strand_id
1 'polypeptide(L)'
;MINTSAPVASCTPINPATAPSYIRTTCNTTSTSANVMGCSPSSPTSPLYQTITCVDNGDGTSNTLADVAAYYYKTDLRTTALNNCIGAIVPPATTGSVLCSAADPMNNVPTTATDTNAAQHMTTFTLGLGVSGYMKYSPTYGTDSSGDFPTVKGNSPYAPANGISADPANGVCPWQSTGLCNWPAPAADEQTAVDDLWHAGVNGRGAYFSATDPVSLGNSISATLAQVAASGGVSAAGSVSSPVLTPADSYVFIAGYTTVDWIGELVRVTLDPISGVPSTTVDWSAQAKLDSKSYSTRNIWTYDASVVTTKLKAFTSANYAANNYFNKPHISTSPTGLTQFLCSSADICLSATNQDSSHGSGANLVNYLRGDRTHEGVETDNTKYFRQRSHVLGDIVNAQVSYVTTPQYSYVDPGYDAFRTSNASRLAMVYVAANDGMLHAFAAKGLAATEALVTTAANARAAASLDPTNATKAADAATATAAASAAIAGDTQIGQEQWAFIPSFVMPNLYRLADKQYRDKHRYYIDSTPIVGDVCTANCSNAGTAVWKTILVGGLGRGGRGYYALDITDPANPKALWEFSDTNMGYSYGPPQIGKLSDGTWVVLLSSGYNNIA
;
A
#
# COMPACT_ATOMS: atom_id res chain seq x y z
N MET A 1 16.76 15.91 -36.43
CA MET A 1 15.92 16.24 -37.61
C MET A 1 15.34 17.63 -37.42
N ILE A 2 15.37 18.45 -38.48
CA ILE A 2 15.05 19.88 -38.50
C ILE A 2 13.54 20.11 -38.33
N ASN A 3 13.13 21.08 -37.49
CA ASN A 3 12.02 22.01 -37.81
C ASN A 3 12.03 23.22 -36.87
N THR A 4 12.59 24.35 -37.31
CA THR A 4 11.87 25.58 -37.73
C THR A 4 11.06 26.25 -36.62
N SER A 5 11.68 27.27 -36.04
CA SER A 5 10.99 28.41 -35.45
C SER A 5 9.99 29.01 -36.44
N ALA A 6 8.74 29.17 -36.01
CA ALA A 6 7.77 30.08 -36.61
C ALA A 6 7.19 30.97 -35.50
N PRO A 7 7.29 32.31 -35.60
CA PRO A 7 6.76 33.26 -34.63
C PRO A 7 5.37 33.76 -35.06
N VAL A 8 4.43 33.93 -34.13
CA VAL A 8 3.30 34.87 -34.29
C VAL A 8 2.70 35.21 -32.90
N ALA A 9 2.11 36.37 -32.62
CA ALA A 9 1.73 37.51 -33.47
C ALA A 9 1.57 38.79 -32.64
N SER A 10 2.01 39.92 -33.22
CA SER A 10 1.50 41.31 -33.08
C SER A 10 0.75 41.78 -31.82
N CYS A 11 1.21 42.90 -31.25
CA CYS A 11 0.48 43.72 -30.27
C CYS A 11 -0.46 44.71 -30.99
N THR A 12 -1.73 44.84 -30.57
CA THR A 12 -2.62 45.93 -31.05
C THR A 12 -3.16 46.71 -29.84
N PRO A 13 -2.91 48.02 -29.72
CA PRO A 13 -3.40 48.82 -28.59
C PRO A 13 -4.89 49.17 -28.72
N ILE A 14 -5.65 49.08 -27.62
CA ILE A 14 -6.99 49.68 -27.49
C ILE A 14 -6.88 50.82 -26.46
N ASN A 15 -7.33 52.02 -26.85
CA ASN A 15 -7.36 53.18 -25.95
C ASN A 15 -8.56 53.10 -24.98
N PRO A 16 -8.40 53.46 -23.69
CA PRO A 16 -9.47 53.41 -22.70
C PRO A 16 -10.42 54.63 -22.82
N ALA A 17 -11.71 54.43 -22.55
CA ALA A 17 -12.71 55.49 -22.72
C ALA A 17 -12.70 56.57 -21.62
N THR A 18 -12.12 56.35 -20.42
CA THR A 18 -12.11 57.35 -19.33
C THR A 18 -11.04 57.08 -18.25
N ALA A 19 -10.40 58.14 -17.73
CA ALA A 19 -9.43 58.13 -16.62
C ALA A 19 -10.03 57.73 -15.25
N PRO A 20 -9.25 57.29 -14.24
CA PRO A 20 -7.80 57.10 -14.21
C PRO A 20 -7.45 55.63 -14.48
N SER A 21 -7.15 55.31 -15.74
CA SER A 21 -6.66 54.00 -16.11
C SER A 21 -5.49 54.18 -17.07
N TYR A 22 -4.31 53.75 -16.64
CA TYR A 22 -3.15 53.59 -17.50
C TYR A 22 -3.36 52.39 -18.43
N ILE A 23 -2.85 52.55 -19.65
CA ILE A 23 -2.97 51.64 -20.80
C ILE A 23 -2.55 50.22 -20.41
N ARG A 24 -3.43 49.22 -20.60
CA ARG A 24 -3.07 47.80 -20.45
C ARG A 24 -2.70 47.26 -21.82
N THR A 25 -1.39 47.14 -22.09
CA THR A 25 -0.87 46.43 -23.27
C THR A 25 -0.28 45.11 -22.80
N THR A 26 -0.91 43.98 -23.16
CA THR A 26 -0.41 42.64 -22.88
C THR A 26 0.37 42.14 -24.11
N CYS A 27 1.64 41.78 -23.95
CA CYS A 27 2.36 40.96 -24.94
C CYS A 27 3.10 39.84 -24.20
N ASN A 28 2.95 38.60 -24.69
CA ASN A 28 3.69 37.43 -24.18
C ASN A 28 5.05 37.34 -24.89
N THR A 29 6.13 37.10 -24.14
CA THR A 29 7.37 36.56 -24.73
C THR A 29 7.83 35.36 -23.92
N THR A 30 7.94 34.21 -24.59
CA THR A 30 8.63 33.01 -24.12
C THR A 30 9.97 32.92 -24.87
N SER A 31 11.07 32.75 -24.16
CA SER A 31 12.31 32.26 -24.77
C SER A 31 12.48 30.80 -24.39
N THR A 32 12.54 29.92 -25.38
CA THR A 32 12.91 28.51 -25.20
C THR A 32 14.40 28.37 -25.43
N SER A 33 15.14 27.90 -24.41
CA SER A 33 16.46 27.29 -24.61
C SER A 33 16.25 25.79 -24.75
N ALA A 34 16.97 25.16 -25.68
CA ALA A 34 16.97 23.70 -25.85
C ALA A 34 17.64 22.96 -24.67
N ASN A 35 18.33 23.68 -23.78
CA ASN A 35 18.99 23.16 -22.59
C ASN A 35 18.38 23.84 -21.36
N VAL A 36 17.69 23.09 -20.50
CA VAL A 36 16.99 23.62 -19.32
C VAL A 36 17.76 23.23 -18.05
N MET A 37 18.67 24.09 -17.60
CA MET A 37 19.15 24.09 -16.22
C MET A 37 18.40 25.16 -15.42
N GLY A 38 17.46 24.72 -14.57
CA GLY A 38 16.87 25.47 -13.45
C GLY A 38 16.21 26.82 -13.77
N CYS A 39 14.88 26.87 -13.86
CA CYS A 39 14.15 28.12 -13.67
C CYS A 39 13.38 28.01 -12.34
N SER A 40 13.78 28.78 -11.32
CA SER A 40 12.96 28.97 -10.12
C SER A 40 12.11 30.23 -10.31
N PRO A 41 10.77 30.14 -10.40
CA PRO A 41 9.94 31.33 -10.41
C PRO A 41 9.94 31.97 -9.02
N SER A 42 10.19 33.27 -8.95
CA SER A 42 9.88 34.08 -7.77
C SER A 42 8.43 34.56 -7.82
N SER A 43 7.81 34.73 -6.65
CA SER A 43 6.42 35.21 -6.56
C SER A 43 6.31 36.64 -7.12
N PRO A 44 5.31 36.93 -7.98
CA PRO A 44 5.13 38.27 -8.51
C PRO A 44 4.78 39.24 -7.38
N THR A 45 5.51 40.36 -7.30
CA THR A 45 5.09 41.51 -6.50
C THR A 45 4.20 42.41 -7.36
N SER A 46 2.95 42.56 -6.96
CA SER A 46 1.98 43.42 -7.64
C SER A 46 2.51 44.85 -7.84
N PRO A 47 2.29 45.54 -8.98
CA PRO A 47 1.61 45.13 -10.21
C PRO A 47 2.52 45.10 -11.46
N LEU A 48 3.84 44.97 -11.30
CA LEU A 48 4.80 44.99 -12.42
C LEU A 48 5.31 43.59 -12.71
N TYR A 49 5.05 43.09 -13.91
CA TYR A 49 5.64 41.85 -14.40
C TYR A 49 7.16 42.04 -14.61
N GLN A 50 7.95 41.03 -14.23
CA GLN A 50 9.40 41.05 -14.32
C GLN A 50 9.90 39.95 -15.26
N THR A 51 10.90 40.26 -16.06
CA THR A 51 11.55 39.33 -17.01
C THR A 51 12.22 38.18 -16.26
N ILE A 52 11.76 36.95 -16.48
CA ILE A 52 12.48 35.75 -16.05
C ILE A 52 13.60 35.52 -17.06
N THR A 53 14.83 35.77 -16.63
CA THR A 53 16.03 35.44 -17.41
C THR A 53 16.54 34.13 -16.85
N CYS A 54 16.35 33.01 -17.54
CA CYS A 54 17.01 31.77 -17.14
C CYS A 54 18.49 31.92 -17.55
N VAL A 55 19.38 31.92 -16.55
CA VAL A 55 20.82 32.10 -16.76
C VAL A 55 21.43 30.71 -16.80
N ASP A 56 22.00 30.35 -17.95
CA ASP A 56 22.90 29.21 -18.06
C ASP A 56 24.21 29.62 -17.38
N ASN A 57 24.58 28.95 -16.28
CA ASN A 57 25.84 29.23 -15.59
C ASN A 57 27.07 28.69 -16.35
N GLY A 58 26.87 28.01 -17.50
CA GLY A 58 27.93 27.77 -18.48
C GLY A 58 29.02 26.80 -18.05
N ASP A 59 28.82 26.07 -16.95
CA ASP A 59 29.78 25.15 -16.31
C ASP A 59 29.32 23.69 -16.26
N GLY A 60 28.11 23.38 -16.77
CA GLY A 60 27.57 22.02 -16.91
C GLY A 60 27.78 21.40 -18.30
N THR A 61 27.93 20.07 -18.37
CA THR A 61 27.96 19.34 -19.65
C THR A 61 26.53 19.01 -20.08
N SER A 62 26.15 19.33 -21.33
CA SER A 62 24.80 19.09 -21.86
C SER A 62 24.71 17.82 -22.72
N ASN A 63 23.50 17.27 -22.87
CA ASN A 63 23.19 16.05 -23.62
C ASN A 63 23.78 14.78 -22.98
N THR A 64 23.76 14.73 -21.65
CA THR A 64 24.24 13.61 -20.84
C THR A 64 23.12 12.62 -20.51
N LEU A 65 23.46 11.42 -20.03
CA LEU A 65 22.46 10.50 -19.49
C LEU A 65 21.76 11.11 -18.26
N ALA A 66 22.49 11.91 -17.50
CA ALA A 66 21.94 12.63 -16.35
C ALA A 66 20.90 13.69 -16.74
N ASP A 67 21.04 14.33 -17.90
CA ASP A 67 20.03 15.26 -18.44
C ASP A 67 18.75 14.51 -18.83
N VAL A 68 18.88 13.32 -19.42
CA VAL A 68 17.74 12.48 -19.79
C VAL A 68 16.97 12.04 -18.54
N ALA A 69 17.68 11.58 -17.51
CA ALA A 69 17.06 11.20 -16.23
C ALA A 69 16.35 12.40 -15.58
N ALA A 70 16.98 13.58 -15.57
CA ALA A 70 16.37 14.81 -15.05
C ALA A 70 15.12 15.23 -15.87
N TYR A 71 15.15 15.08 -17.19
CA TYR A 71 14.04 15.41 -18.07
C TYR A 71 12.81 14.56 -17.73
N TYR A 72 12.94 13.23 -17.66
CA TYR A 72 11.82 12.35 -17.34
C TYR A 72 11.36 12.44 -15.88
N TYR A 73 12.24 12.85 -14.96
CA TYR A 73 11.86 13.14 -13.58
C TYR A 73 11.01 14.42 -13.47
N LYS A 74 11.37 15.49 -14.20
CA LYS A 74 10.69 16.79 -14.12
C LYS A 74 9.46 16.89 -15.03
N THR A 75 9.40 16.07 -16.07
CA THR A 75 8.30 16.09 -17.04
C THR A 75 7.12 15.30 -16.49
N ASP A 76 5.95 15.93 -16.45
CA ASP A 76 4.69 15.22 -16.24
C ASP A 76 4.42 14.33 -17.47
N LEU A 77 4.46 13.03 -17.24
CA LEU A 77 4.27 12.00 -18.25
C LEU A 77 2.79 11.78 -18.58
N ARG A 78 1.86 12.51 -17.97
CA ARG A 78 0.43 12.41 -18.22
C ARG A 78 -0.16 13.79 -18.49
N THR A 79 -0.21 14.18 -19.77
CA THR A 79 -0.72 15.50 -20.18
C THR A 79 -1.57 15.39 -21.44
N THR A 80 -2.45 16.37 -21.66
CA THR A 80 -3.32 16.41 -22.86
C THR A 80 -2.49 16.47 -24.15
N ALA A 81 -1.32 17.10 -24.11
CA ALA A 81 -0.38 17.16 -25.22
C ALA A 81 0.18 15.79 -25.62
N LEU A 82 0.24 14.83 -24.69
CA LEU A 82 0.71 13.46 -24.93
C LEU A 82 -0.41 12.50 -25.36
N ASN A 83 -1.65 12.99 -25.53
CA ASN A 83 -2.83 12.17 -25.88
C ASN A 83 -3.08 10.96 -24.96
N ASN A 84 -2.62 11.01 -23.70
CA ASN A 84 -2.70 9.90 -22.75
C ASN A 84 -3.58 10.22 -21.53
N CYS A 85 -4.50 11.16 -21.69
CA CYS A 85 -5.44 11.58 -20.66
C CYS A 85 -6.75 10.81 -20.62
N ILE A 86 -6.97 9.83 -21.51
CA ILE A 86 -8.19 9.04 -21.51
C ILE A 86 -7.86 7.65 -20.98
N GLY A 87 -8.48 7.29 -19.85
CA GLY A 87 -8.35 5.98 -19.23
C GLY A 87 -9.03 4.87 -20.05
N ALA A 88 -8.84 3.62 -19.64
CA ALA A 88 -9.51 2.49 -20.27
C ALA A 88 -11.05 2.60 -20.15
N ILE A 89 -11.76 2.16 -21.17
CA ILE A 89 -13.22 2.07 -21.15
C ILE A 89 -13.59 0.87 -20.27
N VAL A 90 -14.27 1.12 -19.14
CA VAL A 90 -14.78 0.08 -18.25
C VAL A 90 -16.31 0.01 -18.41
N PRO A 91 -16.89 -1.11 -18.88
CA PRO A 91 -18.34 -1.23 -19.04
C PRO A 91 -19.09 -0.94 -17.74
N PRO A 92 -20.22 -0.20 -17.77
CA PRO A 92 -21.02 0.14 -18.95
C PRO A 92 -20.64 1.44 -19.65
N ALA A 93 -19.52 2.10 -19.28
CA ALA A 93 -19.09 3.33 -19.94
C ALA A 93 -18.77 3.09 -21.42
N THR A 94 -19.12 4.03 -22.29
CA THR A 94 -18.79 4.02 -23.73
C THR A 94 -17.58 4.90 -24.05
N THR A 95 -17.09 5.65 -23.07
CA THR A 95 -15.92 6.53 -23.16
C THR A 95 -15.06 6.37 -21.91
N GLY A 96 -13.74 6.42 -22.07
CA GLY A 96 -12.81 6.35 -20.95
C GLY A 96 -12.83 7.61 -20.11
N SER A 97 -12.53 7.48 -18.81
CA SER A 97 -12.46 8.61 -17.89
C SER A 97 -11.36 9.60 -18.30
N VAL A 98 -11.63 10.90 -18.19
CA VAL A 98 -10.61 11.93 -18.40
C VAL A 98 -9.73 12.01 -17.14
N LEU A 99 -8.48 11.59 -17.27
CA LEU A 99 -7.48 11.46 -16.21
C LEU A 99 -6.59 12.70 -16.03
N CYS A 100 -6.62 13.65 -16.98
CA CYS A 100 -5.96 14.95 -16.83
C CYS A 100 -6.99 16.04 -17.07
N SER A 101 -7.32 16.81 -16.03
CA SER A 101 -8.20 17.97 -16.15
C SER A 101 -7.49 19.22 -15.64
N ALA A 102 -7.79 20.38 -16.22
CA ALA A 102 -7.22 21.65 -15.77
C ALA A 102 -7.77 22.10 -14.39
N ALA A 103 -8.86 21.49 -13.91
CA ALA A 103 -9.49 21.79 -12.64
C ALA A 103 -9.00 20.90 -11.48
N ASP A 104 -8.43 19.73 -11.80
CA ASP A 104 -7.84 18.78 -10.86
C ASP A 104 -6.67 18.09 -11.59
N PRO A 105 -5.44 18.65 -11.52
CA PRO A 105 -4.25 17.94 -11.94
C PRO A 105 -4.05 16.84 -10.89
N MET A 106 -4.52 15.62 -11.18
CA MET A 106 -4.45 14.43 -10.32
C MET A 106 -2.99 13.93 -10.18
N ASN A 107 -2.10 14.83 -9.77
CA ASN A 107 -0.72 14.66 -9.37
C ASN A 107 -0.73 14.03 -7.98
N ASN A 108 -1.04 12.75 -7.95
CA ASN A 108 -1.22 11.94 -6.76
C ASN A 108 -0.12 10.88 -6.61
N VAL A 109 1.02 11.06 -7.28
CA VAL A 109 2.20 10.23 -7.02
C VAL A 109 2.69 10.52 -5.60
N PRO A 110 2.78 9.51 -4.71
CA PRO A 110 3.27 9.70 -3.36
C PRO A 110 4.67 10.31 -3.36
N THR A 111 4.89 11.34 -2.55
CA THR A 111 6.18 12.01 -2.43
C THR A 111 6.95 11.53 -1.21
N THR A 112 8.28 11.66 -1.27
CA THR A 112 9.23 11.40 -0.20
C THR A 112 10.14 12.61 0.01
N ALA A 113 11.04 12.56 1.00
CA ALA A 113 12.03 13.62 1.21
C ALA A 113 13.01 13.77 0.02
N THR A 114 13.24 12.70 -0.74
CA THR A 114 14.13 12.68 -1.91
C THR A 114 13.38 12.92 -3.22
N ASP A 115 12.14 12.45 -3.32
CA ASP A 115 11.27 12.65 -4.47
C ASP A 115 10.05 13.49 -4.10
N THR A 116 10.10 14.76 -4.46
CA THR A 116 9.03 15.72 -4.15
C THR A 116 8.05 15.93 -5.30
N ASN A 117 8.18 15.19 -6.41
CA ASN A 117 7.34 15.38 -7.59
C ASN A 117 6.04 14.57 -7.48
N ALA A 118 4.91 15.27 -7.35
CA ALA A 118 3.61 14.64 -7.26
C ALA A 118 3.02 14.24 -8.63
N ALA A 119 3.57 14.72 -9.74
CA ALA A 119 3.13 14.36 -11.10
C ALA A 119 3.62 12.97 -11.50
N GLN A 120 3.02 12.34 -12.53
CA GLN A 120 3.54 11.08 -13.07
C GLN A 120 4.90 11.33 -13.72
N HIS A 121 5.95 10.69 -13.22
CA HIS A 121 7.32 10.91 -13.67
C HIS A 121 8.15 9.62 -13.59
N MET A 122 9.38 9.66 -14.08
CA MET A 122 10.30 8.51 -14.00
C MET A 122 11.36 8.74 -12.91
N THR A 123 11.45 7.80 -11.98
CA THR A 123 12.59 7.69 -11.06
C THR A 123 13.68 6.81 -11.70
N THR A 124 14.93 7.26 -11.73
CA THR A 124 16.02 6.53 -12.42
C THR A 124 16.98 5.88 -11.42
N PHE A 125 17.18 4.58 -11.55
CA PHE A 125 18.19 3.82 -10.81
C PHE A 125 19.25 3.29 -11.78
N THR A 126 20.50 3.35 -11.37
CA THR A 126 21.63 2.99 -12.24
C THR A 126 22.60 2.04 -11.55
N LEU A 127 23.21 1.16 -12.34
CA LEU A 127 24.07 0.09 -11.84
C LEU A 127 25.34 -0.01 -12.71
N GLY A 128 26.49 0.25 -12.10
CA GLY A 128 27.80 -0.03 -12.70
C GLY A 128 28.23 -1.46 -12.41
N LEU A 129 28.65 -2.20 -13.45
CA LEU A 129 29.12 -3.59 -13.34
C LEU A 129 30.64 -3.66 -13.50
N GLY A 130 31.36 -3.86 -12.40
CA GLY A 130 32.79 -4.14 -12.39
C GLY A 130 33.69 -2.99 -12.86
N VAL A 131 33.15 -1.77 -12.97
CA VAL A 131 33.86 -0.59 -13.47
C VAL A 131 33.77 0.56 -12.47
N SER A 132 34.84 1.34 -12.35
CA SER A 132 34.89 2.54 -11.52
C SER A 132 35.08 3.76 -12.41
N GLY A 133 34.37 4.84 -12.09
CA GLY A 133 34.61 6.15 -12.69
C GLY A 133 35.81 6.85 -12.05
N TYR A 134 36.03 8.11 -12.42
CA TYR A 134 37.01 8.96 -11.73
C TYR A 134 36.57 9.33 -10.31
N MET A 135 35.27 9.38 -10.06
CA MET A 135 34.76 9.55 -8.71
C MET A 135 34.77 8.21 -7.96
N LYS A 136 35.33 8.22 -6.76
CA LYS A 136 35.32 7.08 -5.85
C LYS A 136 33.95 6.90 -5.25
N TYR A 137 33.28 5.82 -5.67
CA TYR A 137 32.00 5.42 -5.13
C TYR A 137 32.09 5.00 -3.66
N SER A 138 31.10 5.42 -2.87
CA SER A 138 30.86 4.97 -1.51
C SER A 138 29.44 4.42 -1.41
N PRO A 139 29.20 3.23 -0.82
CA PRO A 139 27.85 2.70 -0.64
C PRO A 139 26.91 3.59 0.20
N THR A 140 27.45 4.52 0.98
CA THR A 140 26.70 5.45 1.84
C THR A 140 26.75 6.90 1.33
N TYR A 141 27.11 7.12 0.06
CA TYR A 141 27.36 8.44 -0.53
C TYR A 141 26.26 9.48 -0.26
N GLY A 142 24.99 9.06 -0.15
CA GLY A 142 23.87 9.96 0.17
C GLY A 142 23.99 10.67 1.52
N THR A 143 24.64 10.03 2.50
CA THR A 143 24.80 10.51 3.89
C THR A 143 26.24 10.89 4.24
N ASP A 144 27.20 10.58 3.38
CA ASP A 144 28.62 10.84 3.65
C ASP A 144 28.90 12.35 3.82
N SER A 145 29.77 12.68 4.76
CA SER A 145 30.24 14.05 5.01
C SER A 145 31.61 14.34 4.37
N SER A 146 32.24 13.34 3.74
CA SER A 146 33.53 13.42 3.08
C SER A 146 33.62 12.42 1.92
N GLY A 147 34.53 12.63 0.97
CA GLY A 147 34.67 11.84 -0.25
C GLY A 147 34.25 12.60 -1.51
N ASP A 148 34.21 11.91 -2.65
CA ASP A 148 34.06 12.56 -3.96
C ASP A 148 32.63 13.03 -4.25
N PHE A 149 31.61 12.35 -3.72
CA PHE A 149 30.23 12.78 -3.92
C PHE A 149 29.87 14.04 -3.11
N PRO A 150 30.23 14.17 -1.81
CA PRO A 150 30.00 15.40 -1.06
C PRO A 150 30.66 16.66 -1.66
N THR A 151 31.75 16.53 -2.44
CA THR A 151 32.40 17.69 -3.09
C THR A 151 31.63 18.19 -4.31
N VAL A 152 30.82 17.35 -4.95
CA VAL A 152 29.96 17.71 -6.09
C VAL A 152 28.47 17.89 -5.71
N LYS A 153 28.05 17.44 -4.51
CA LYS A 153 26.66 17.48 -4.01
C LYS A 153 26.28 18.85 -3.41
N GLY A 154 25.67 19.76 -4.19
CA GLY A 154 25.23 21.05 -3.64
C GLY A 154 23.88 21.12 -2.92
N ASN A 155 23.46 22.35 -2.57
CA ASN A 155 22.14 22.68 -1.98
C ASN A 155 20.97 22.43 -2.94
N SER A 156 21.32 22.20 -4.20
CA SER A 156 20.49 21.65 -5.25
C SER A 156 21.37 20.62 -5.96
N PRO A 157 20.84 19.48 -6.44
CA PRO A 157 21.62 18.50 -7.19
C PRO A 157 22.23 19.06 -8.49
N TYR A 158 21.90 20.31 -8.83
CA TYR A 158 22.27 21.02 -10.05
C TYR A 158 23.26 22.17 -9.79
N ALA A 159 23.84 22.27 -8.60
CA ALA A 159 24.89 23.24 -8.28
C ALA A 159 25.98 22.56 -7.44
N PRO A 160 27.26 22.95 -7.56
CA PRO A 160 28.31 22.51 -6.65
C PRO A 160 27.93 22.75 -5.19
N ALA A 161 28.36 21.88 -4.28
CA ALA A 161 28.36 22.19 -2.86
C ALA A 161 29.32 23.35 -2.59
N ASN A 162 28.80 24.44 -2.04
CA ASN A 162 29.55 25.38 -1.20
C ASN A 162 30.92 25.83 -1.76
N GLY A 163 31.02 26.18 -3.04
CA GLY A 163 32.22 26.83 -3.56
C GLY A 163 33.53 26.04 -3.41
N ILE A 164 33.46 24.70 -3.30
CA ILE A 164 34.66 23.86 -3.21
C ILE A 164 35.38 23.92 -4.55
N SER A 165 36.59 24.49 -4.57
CA SER A 165 37.42 24.60 -5.76
C SER A 165 38.19 23.30 -5.98
N ALA A 166 38.32 22.87 -7.23
CA ALA A 166 39.14 21.73 -7.61
C ALA A 166 40.60 21.99 -7.18
N ASP A 167 41.17 21.03 -6.46
CA ASP A 167 42.55 21.03 -6.00
C ASP A 167 43.13 19.63 -6.21
N PRO A 168 43.55 19.30 -7.46
CA PRO A 168 44.09 17.98 -7.79
C PRO A 168 45.35 17.63 -7.00
N ALA A 169 46.12 18.62 -6.55
CA ALA A 169 47.33 18.40 -5.77
C ALA A 169 47.02 17.81 -4.38
N ASN A 170 45.86 18.13 -3.83
CA ASN A 170 45.36 17.61 -2.56
C ASN A 170 44.25 16.56 -2.72
N GLY A 171 44.04 16.07 -3.95
CA GLY A 171 43.07 15.01 -4.24
C GLY A 171 41.60 15.44 -4.20
N VAL A 172 41.31 16.75 -4.26
CA VAL A 172 39.95 17.29 -4.34
C VAL A 172 39.56 17.48 -5.80
N CYS A 173 38.58 16.70 -6.27
CA CYS A 173 38.14 16.70 -7.67
C CYS A 173 39.31 16.55 -8.66
N PRO A 174 40.14 15.49 -8.51
CA PRO A 174 41.37 15.32 -9.28
C PRO A 174 41.16 15.21 -10.79
N TRP A 175 39.91 14.99 -11.23
CA TRP A 175 39.50 14.96 -12.63
C TRP A 175 39.33 16.35 -13.26
N GLN A 176 39.47 17.44 -12.49
CA GLN A 176 39.30 18.81 -12.97
C GLN A 176 40.50 19.68 -12.58
N SER A 177 41.04 20.44 -13.53
CA SER A 177 42.27 21.23 -13.31
C SER A 177 42.06 22.54 -12.54
N THR A 178 40.89 23.17 -12.69
CA THR A 178 40.56 24.50 -12.11
C THR A 178 39.05 24.68 -12.03
N GLY A 179 38.58 25.60 -11.19
CA GLY A 179 37.15 25.95 -11.08
C GLY A 179 36.45 25.21 -9.94
N LEU A 180 35.12 25.38 -9.83
CA LEU A 180 34.34 24.67 -8.82
C LEU A 180 34.22 23.20 -9.18
N CYS A 181 34.32 22.33 -8.18
CA CYS A 181 34.10 20.90 -8.32
C CYS A 181 32.77 20.62 -9.00
N ASN A 182 32.82 19.93 -10.15
CA ASN A 182 31.63 19.45 -10.85
C ASN A 182 31.77 17.96 -11.19
N TRP A 183 30.66 17.35 -11.60
CA TRP A 183 30.63 16.01 -12.16
C TRP A 183 31.61 15.90 -13.35
N PRO A 184 32.36 14.79 -13.49
CA PRO A 184 33.21 14.56 -14.65
C PRO A 184 32.42 14.66 -15.96
N ALA A 185 32.99 15.32 -16.97
CA ALA A 185 32.36 15.42 -18.28
C ALA A 185 32.37 14.04 -18.98
N PRO A 186 31.20 13.45 -19.32
CA PRO A 186 31.16 12.15 -19.96
C PRO A 186 31.82 12.17 -21.34
N ALA A 187 32.65 11.17 -21.61
CA ALA A 187 33.24 10.91 -22.91
C ALA A 187 33.01 9.45 -23.31
N ALA A 188 32.85 9.20 -24.61
CA ALA A 188 32.64 7.85 -25.11
C ALA A 188 33.82 6.94 -24.77
N ASP A 189 33.53 5.72 -24.32
CA ASP A 189 34.52 4.69 -23.94
C ASP A 189 35.49 5.08 -22.81
N GLU A 190 35.16 6.12 -22.02
CA GLU A 190 35.97 6.60 -20.90
C GLU A 190 35.33 6.35 -19.54
N GLN A 191 36.13 6.38 -18.47
CA GLN A 191 35.66 6.22 -17.08
C GLN A 191 34.62 7.28 -16.68
N THR A 192 34.67 8.47 -17.28
CA THR A 192 33.71 9.55 -17.01
C THR A 192 32.28 9.22 -17.45
N ALA A 193 32.09 8.25 -18.36
CA ALA A 193 30.75 7.73 -18.68
C ALA A 193 30.14 6.93 -17.52
N VAL A 194 30.96 6.31 -16.67
CA VAL A 194 30.52 5.64 -15.44
C VAL A 194 30.11 6.67 -14.38
N ASP A 195 30.81 7.80 -14.32
CA ASP A 195 30.43 8.90 -13.43
C ASP A 195 29.10 9.55 -13.86
N ASP A 196 28.83 9.66 -15.17
CA ASP A 196 27.54 10.14 -15.67
C ASP A 196 26.39 9.16 -15.40
N LEU A 197 26.69 7.86 -15.35
CA LEU A 197 25.74 6.85 -14.89
C LEU A 197 25.37 7.06 -13.41
N TRP A 198 26.33 7.44 -12.57
CA TRP A 198 26.05 7.83 -11.19
C TRP A 198 25.23 9.13 -11.13
N HIS A 199 25.63 10.13 -11.90
CA HIS A 199 24.93 11.41 -12.00
C HIS A 199 23.46 11.23 -12.41
N ALA A 200 23.16 10.32 -13.34
CA ALA A 200 21.81 10.01 -13.77
C ALA A 200 20.92 9.41 -12.68
N GLY A 201 21.44 8.51 -11.85
CA GLY A 201 20.70 7.96 -10.71
C GLY A 201 20.28 9.05 -9.72
N VAL A 202 21.17 10.02 -9.48
CA VAL A 202 20.93 11.15 -8.57
C VAL A 202 19.93 12.16 -9.17
N ASN A 203 20.08 12.48 -10.45
CA ASN A 203 19.20 13.43 -11.14
C ASN A 203 17.79 12.89 -11.34
N GLY A 204 17.64 11.58 -11.52
CA GLY A 204 16.36 10.90 -11.56
C GLY A 204 15.77 10.56 -10.19
N ARG A 205 16.32 11.06 -9.07
CA ARG A 205 15.86 10.79 -7.68
C ARG A 205 15.82 9.32 -7.24
N GLY A 206 16.51 8.44 -7.96
CA GLY A 206 16.78 7.09 -7.49
C GLY A 206 18.16 7.01 -6.84
N ALA A 207 18.89 5.96 -7.17
CA ALA A 207 20.23 5.71 -6.63
C ALA A 207 21.15 5.10 -7.69
N TYR A 208 22.45 5.28 -7.48
CA TYR A 208 23.51 4.58 -8.21
C TYR A 208 24.12 3.51 -7.33
N PHE A 209 24.39 2.35 -7.94
CA PHE A 209 25.07 1.26 -7.28
C PHE A 209 26.29 0.85 -8.09
N SER A 210 27.42 0.64 -7.44
CA SER A 210 28.59 0.00 -8.05
C SER A 210 28.69 -1.43 -7.55
N ALA A 211 28.55 -2.40 -8.46
CA ALA A 211 28.67 -3.82 -8.18
C ALA A 211 29.97 -4.34 -8.79
N THR A 212 30.95 -4.65 -7.96
CA THR A 212 32.25 -5.20 -8.38
C THR A 212 32.29 -6.73 -8.31
N ASP A 213 31.26 -7.34 -7.73
CA ASP A 213 31.13 -8.78 -7.55
C ASP A 213 29.64 -9.23 -7.55
N PRO A 214 29.36 -10.52 -7.74
CA PRO A 214 27.97 -11.02 -7.78
C PRO A 214 27.15 -10.81 -6.50
N VAL A 215 27.80 -10.69 -5.33
CA VAL A 215 27.12 -10.44 -4.05
C VAL A 215 26.75 -8.97 -3.93
N SER A 216 27.65 -8.04 -4.29
CA SER A 216 27.33 -6.61 -4.36
C SER A 216 26.27 -6.31 -5.43
N LEU A 217 26.25 -7.06 -6.53
CA LEU A 217 25.16 -7.02 -7.53
C LEU A 217 23.82 -7.45 -6.93
N GLY A 218 23.75 -8.59 -6.24
CA GLY A 218 22.53 -9.05 -5.57
C GLY A 218 22.02 -8.09 -4.49
N ASN A 219 22.94 -7.48 -3.73
CA ASN A 219 22.62 -6.47 -2.72
C ASN A 219 22.11 -5.17 -3.37
N SER A 220 22.69 -4.74 -4.48
CA SER A 220 22.27 -3.52 -5.20
C SER A 220 20.86 -3.62 -5.79
N ILE A 221 20.50 -4.77 -6.36
CA ILE A 221 19.15 -5.02 -6.89
C ILE A 221 18.15 -5.10 -5.74
N SER A 222 18.50 -5.77 -4.63
CA SER A 222 17.66 -5.83 -3.43
C SER A 222 17.42 -4.45 -2.81
N ALA A 223 18.45 -3.61 -2.72
CA ALA A 223 18.35 -2.25 -2.21
C ALA A 223 17.54 -1.33 -3.15
N THR A 224 17.73 -1.47 -4.48
CA THR A 224 16.94 -0.77 -5.49
C THR A 224 15.46 -1.11 -5.36
N LEU A 225 15.15 -2.41 -5.27
CA LEU A 225 13.78 -2.88 -5.10
C LEU A 225 13.21 -2.43 -3.76
N ALA A 226 13.99 -2.40 -2.67
CA ALA A 226 13.53 -1.87 -1.38
C ALA A 226 13.19 -0.37 -1.45
N GLN A 227 13.95 0.43 -2.19
CA GLN A 227 13.67 1.87 -2.39
C GLN A 227 12.45 2.12 -3.30
N VAL A 228 12.28 1.31 -4.35
CA VAL A 228 11.07 1.33 -5.20
C VAL A 228 9.85 0.81 -4.45
N ALA A 229 10.03 -0.16 -3.55
CA ALA A 229 8.95 -0.83 -2.85
C ALA A 229 8.49 -0.09 -1.59
N ALA A 230 9.31 0.80 -0.99
CA ALA A 230 8.89 1.64 0.14
C ALA A 230 7.69 2.59 -0.18
N SER A 231 7.24 2.64 -1.43
CA SER A 231 5.96 3.22 -1.84
C SER A 231 4.79 2.32 -1.39
N GLY A 232 3.91 2.83 -0.54
CA GLY A 232 2.67 2.13 -0.16
C GLY A 232 1.86 1.71 -1.40
N GLY A 233 1.45 0.43 -1.44
CA GLY A 233 0.72 -0.15 -2.56
C GLY A 233 -0.71 -0.52 -2.18
N VAL A 234 -1.67 -0.19 -3.04
CA VAL A 234 -3.01 -0.79 -3.02
C VAL A 234 -3.00 -1.95 -4.01
N SER A 235 -2.85 -3.20 -3.54
CA SER A 235 -2.83 -4.37 -4.45
C SER A 235 -4.17 -5.07 -4.63
N ALA A 236 -5.16 -4.79 -3.78
CA ALA A 236 -6.48 -5.38 -3.89
C ALA A 236 -7.51 -4.39 -4.45
N ALA A 237 -8.35 -4.84 -5.39
CA ALA A 237 -9.51 -4.07 -5.83
C ALA A 237 -10.38 -3.71 -4.61
N GLY A 238 -10.77 -2.43 -4.50
CA GLY A 238 -11.66 -1.98 -3.44
C GLY A 238 -13.01 -2.70 -3.53
N SER A 239 -13.56 -3.09 -2.38
CA SER A 239 -14.87 -3.72 -2.28
C SER A 239 -15.92 -2.65 -2.03
N VAL A 240 -16.89 -2.51 -2.94
CA VAL A 240 -17.99 -1.55 -2.77
C VAL A 240 -19.07 -2.12 -1.87
N SER A 241 -19.70 -1.28 -1.03
CA SER A 241 -20.72 -1.71 -0.08
C SER A 241 -21.99 -2.25 -0.75
N SER A 242 -22.34 -1.72 -1.92
CA SER A 242 -23.55 -2.11 -2.64
C SER A 242 -23.39 -1.86 -4.15
N PRO A 243 -23.98 -2.71 -5.01
CA PRO A 243 -24.08 -2.43 -6.45
C PRO A 243 -25.00 -1.23 -6.76
N VAL A 244 -25.85 -0.82 -5.81
CA VAL A 244 -26.69 0.38 -5.88
C VAL A 244 -26.29 1.31 -4.74
N LEU A 245 -25.63 2.42 -5.09
CA LEU A 245 -25.22 3.43 -4.10
C LEU A 245 -26.47 4.10 -3.53
N THR A 246 -26.61 4.03 -2.21
CA THR A 246 -27.59 4.82 -1.46
C THR A 246 -26.84 5.63 -0.42
N PRO A 247 -27.37 6.78 0.04
CA PRO A 247 -26.71 7.54 1.10
C PRO A 247 -26.49 6.76 2.40
N ALA A 248 -27.27 5.71 2.66
CA ALA A 248 -27.09 4.82 3.82
C ALA A 248 -26.04 3.71 3.58
N ASP A 249 -25.60 3.51 2.33
CA ASP A 249 -24.70 2.43 1.94
C ASP A 249 -23.84 2.79 0.70
N SER A 250 -23.11 3.90 0.80
CA SER A 250 -22.21 4.42 -0.23
C SER A 250 -20.77 4.44 0.28
N TYR A 251 -20.15 3.27 0.43
CA TYR A 251 -18.79 3.12 0.93
C TYR A 251 -17.97 2.20 0.02
N VAL A 252 -16.65 2.37 0.08
CA VAL A 252 -15.66 1.43 -0.45
C VAL A 252 -14.71 1.03 0.67
N PHE A 253 -14.45 -0.27 0.76
CA PHE A 253 -13.44 -0.84 1.65
C PHE A 253 -12.18 -1.14 0.83
N ILE A 254 -11.07 -0.58 1.25
CA ILE A 254 -9.79 -0.69 0.54
C ILE A 254 -8.82 -1.40 1.47
N ALA A 255 -8.31 -2.52 1.00
CA ALA A 255 -7.19 -3.20 1.63
C ALA A 255 -5.88 -2.77 0.95
N GLY A 256 -4.84 -2.57 1.76
CA GLY A 256 -3.53 -2.14 1.29
C GLY A 256 -2.41 -2.76 2.12
N TYR A 257 -1.19 -2.51 1.67
CA TYR A 257 0.01 -2.96 2.36
C TYR A 257 1.19 -2.02 2.12
N THR A 258 2.10 -2.02 3.09
CA THR A 258 3.41 -1.40 2.96
C THR A 258 4.43 -2.52 2.80
N THR A 259 5.15 -2.53 1.68
CA THR A 259 6.22 -3.52 1.46
C THR A 259 7.37 -3.26 2.44
N VAL A 260 8.37 -4.14 2.47
CA VAL A 260 9.53 -4.08 3.38
C VAL A 260 9.12 -4.39 4.83
N ASP A 261 8.21 -3.62 5.39
CA ASP A 261 7.71 -3.84 6.75
C ASP A 261 6.57 -4.87 6.81
N TRP A 262 5.96 -5.17 5.66
CA TRP A 262 4.88 -6.15 5.48
C TRP A 262 3.73 -5.91 6.45
N ILE A 263 3.25 -4.69 6.41
CA ILE A 263 2.15 -4.18 7.22
C ILE A 263 0.89 -4.13 6.35
N GLY A 264 -0.26 -4.48 6.91
CA GLY A 264 -1.55 -4.33 6.25
C GLY A 264 -2.34 -3.13 6.72
N GLU A 265 -3.21 -2.66 5.85
CA GLU A 265 -4.18 -1.60 6.12
C GLU A 265 -5.54 -2.02 5.57
N LEU A 266 -6.61 -1.67 6.30
CA LEU A 266 -7.97 -1.78 5.83
C LEU A 266 -8.71 -0.51 6.21
N VAL A 267 -9.10 0.26 5.20
CA VAL A 267 -9.83 1.51 5.38
C VAL A 267 -11.23 1.43 4.81
N ARG A 268 -12.15 2.15 5.43
CA ARG A 268 -13.41 2.55 4.81
C ARG A 268 -13.27 3.97 4.27
N VAL A 269 -13.72 4.18 3.05
CA VAL A 269 -13.87 5.50 2.45
C VAL A 269 -15.32 5.65 2.00
N THR A 270 -15.88 6.83 2.16
CA THR A 270 -17.22 7.13 1.66
C THR A 270 -17.20 7.49 0.19
N LEU A 271 -18.22 7.09 -0.54
CA LEU A 271 -18.49 7.48 -1.91
C LEU A 271 -19.56 8.57 -1.92
N ASP A 272 -19.43 9.53 -2.82
CA ASP A 272 -20.54 10.43 -3.15
C ASP A 272 -21.68 9.61 -3.80
N PRO A 273 -22.90 9.62 -3.25
CA PRO A 273 -23.99 8.77 -3.74
C PRO A 273 -24.47 9.07 -5.16
N ILE A 274 -24.09 10.21 -5.75
CA ILE A 274 -24.54 10.65 -7.08
C ILE A 274 -23.44 10.43 -8.13
N SER A 275 -22.23 10.88 -7.85
CA SER A 275 -21.08 10.83 -8.75
C SER A 275 -20.24 9.57 -8.61
N GLY A 276 -20.37 8.84 -7.50
CA GLY A 276 -19.55 7.66 -7.19
C GLY A 276 -18.08 7.98 -6.85
N VAL A 277 -17.73 9.27 -6.72
CA VAL A 277 -16.38 9.71 -6.40
C VAL A 277 -16.03 9.36 -4.96
N PRO A 278 -14.90 8.70 -4.68
CA PRO A 278 -14.45 8.44 -3.32
C PRO A 278 -13.98 9.72 -2.62
N SER A 279 -14.32 9.84 -1.35
CA SER A 279 -13.79 10.84 -0.44
C SER A 279 -12.27 10.73 -0.34
N THR A 280 -11.57 11.87 -0.32
CA THR A 280 -10.13 11.91 -0.03
C THR A 280 -9.83 11.65 1.46
N THR A 281 -10.85 11.74 2.31
CA THR A 281 -10.75 11.47 3.74
C THR A 281 -11.13 10.03 4.05
N VAL A 282 -10.25 9.33 4.75
CA VAL A 282 -10.52 8.01 5.33
C VAL A 282 -11.53 8.16 6.47
N ASP A 283 -12.56 7.33 6.44
CA ASP A 283 -13.62 7.29 7.44
C ASP A 283 -13.11 6.58 8.71
N TRP A 284 -12.64 5.34 8.56
CA TRP A 284 -11.92 4.62 9.61
C TRP A 284 -10.82 3.73 9.04
N SER A 285 -9.81 3.43 9.88
CA SER A 285 -8.70 2.50 9.64
C SER A 285 -8.72 1.37 10.67
N ALA A 286 -8.69 0.12 10.19
CA ALA A 286 -8.60 -1.06 11.04
C ALA A 286 -7.25 -1.15 11.75
N GLN A 287 -6.17 -0.74 11.09
CA GLN A 287 -4.80 -0.86 11.60
C GLN A 287 -4.66 -0.12 12.92
N ALA A 288 -5.03 1.17 12.97
CA ALA A 288 -4.99 1.98 14.18
C ALA A 288 -5.89 1.43 15.30
N LYS A 289 -7.08 0.93 14.95
CA LYS A 289 -8.02 0.30 15.90
C LYS A 289 -7.41 -0.98 16.48
N LEU A 290 -6.79 -1.82 15.65
CA LEU A 290 -6.17 -3.08 16.07
C LEU A 290 -4.93 -2.86 16.96
N ASP A 291 -4.10 -1.86 16.64
CA ASP A 291 -2.94 -1.52 17.48
C ASP A 291 -3.34 -1.03 18.88
N SER A 292 -4.48 -0.34 18.98
CA SER A 292 -5.03 0.10 20.26
C SER A 292 -5.70 -1.04 21.05
N LYS A 293 -5.99 -2.17 20.41
CA LYS A 293 -6.68 -3.29 21.02
C LYS A 293 -5.71 -4.19 21.78
N SER A 294 -6.00 -4.44 23.05
CA SER A 294 -5.20 -5.37 23.86
C SER A 294 -5.18 -6.77 23.26
N TYR A 295 -3.99 -7.35 23.09
CA TYR A 295 -3.83 -8.73 22.61
C TYR A 295 -4.61 -9.75 23.45
N SER A 296 -4.80 -9.47 24.75
CA SER A 296 -5.50 -10.37 25.68
C SER A 296 -7.00 -10.45 25.43
N THR A 297 -7.60 -9.40 24.84
CA THR A 297 -9.04 -9.31 24.55
C THR A 297 -9.37 -9.65 23.09
N ARG A 298 -8.36 -9.94 22.26
CA ARG A 298 -8.57 -10.43 20.90
C ARG A 298 -9.12 -11.85 20.90
N ASN A 299 -10.25 -12.02 20.21
CA ASN A 299 -10.88 -13.32 19.97
C ASN A 299 -10.28 -13.93 18.71
N ILE A 300 -9.28 -14.77 18.87
CA ILE A 300 -8.62 -15.46 17.75
C ILE A 300 -8.97 -16.93 17.84
N TRP A 301 -9.50 -17.48 16.77
CA TRP A 301 -10.00 -18.85 16.70
C TRP A 301 -9.16 -19.68 15.73
N THR A 302 -9.14 -20.99 15.97
CA THR A 302 -8.50 -21.98 15.10
C THR A 302 -9.45 -23.15 14.92
N TYR A 303 -9.29 -23.90 13.84
CA TYR A 303 -10.08 -25.10 13.62
C TYR A 303 -9.70 -26.21 14.60
N ASP A 304 -10.70 -26.82 15.23
CA ASP A 304 -10.55 -28.04 16.01
C ASP A 304 -11.82 -28.88 15.91
N ALA A 305 -11.78 -29.95 15.10
CA ALA A 305 -12.92 -30.83 14.87
C ALA A 305 -13.41 -31.55 16.15
N SER A 306 -12.59 -31.63 17.20
CA SER A 306 -13.00 -32.22 18.49
C SER A 306 -13.98 -31.34 19.26
N VAL A 307 -14.06 -30.03 18.96
CA VAL A 307 -15.02 -29.11 19.55
C VAL A 307 -16.37 -29.26 18.85
N VAL A 308 -17.23 -30.14 19.35
CA VAL A 308 -18.46 -30.59 18.68
C VAL A 308 -19.41 -29.46 18.25
N THR A 309 -19.53 -28.38 19.03
CA THR A 309 -20.55 -27.34 18.81
C THR A 309 -20.15 -26.28 17.79
N THR A 310 -18.89 -25.86 17.78
CA THR A 310 -18.39 -24.74 16.95
C THR A 310 -17.26 -25.16 16.02
N LYS A 311 -16.60 -26.29 16.30
CA LYS A 311 -15.33 -26.70 15.69
C LYS A 311 -14.23 -25.63 15.79
N LEU A 312 -14.34 -24.73 16.78
CA LEU A 312 -13.39 -23.64 17.02
C LEU A 312 -12.73 -23.78 18.38
N LYS A 313 -11.41 -23.61 18.41
CA LYS A 313 -10.61 -23.51 19.62
C LYS A 313 -9.89 -22.17 19.69
N ALA A 314 -9.93 -21.53 20.86
CA ALA A 314 -9.32 -20.22 21.04
C ALA A 314 -7.78 -20.32 20.95
N PHE A 315 -7.17 -19.45 20.13
CA PHE A 315 -5.73 -19.31 20.02
C PHE A 315 -5.18 -18.45 21.16
N THR A 316 -4.90 -19.10 22.28
CA THR A 316 -4.34 -18.49 23.49
C THR A 316 -3.07 -19.23 23.92
N SER A 317 -2.23 -18.56 24.70
CA SER A 317 -1.04 -19.20 25.29
C SER A 317 -1.43 -20.43 26.13
N ALA A 318 -2.54 -20.37 26.88
CA ALA A 318 -3.06 -21.52 27.64
C ALA A 318 -3.33 -22.76 26.75
N ASN A 319 -3.78 -22.54 25.51
CA ASN A 319 -4.13 -23.62 24.58
C ASN A 319 -2.96 -24.06 23.67
N TYR A 320 -2.03 -23.16 23.34
CA TYR A 320 -1.03 -23.37 22.28
C TYR A 320 0.43 -23.21 22.71
N ALA A 321 0.74 -22.72 23.92
CA ALA A 321 2.13 -22.52 24.34
C ALA A 321 2.97 -23.81 24.36
N ALA A 322 2.35 -24.95 24.67
CA ALA A 322 3.01 -26.26 24.66
C ALA A 322 2.96 -26.95 23.29
N ASN A 323 2.33 -26.35 22.28
CA ASN A 323 2.27 -26.93 20.95
C ASN A 323 3.68 -26.96 20.33
N ASN A 324 3.97 -28.05 19.60
CA ASN A 324 5.27 -28.26 18.97
C ASN A 324 5.69 -27.10 18.06
N TYR A 325 4.76 -26.41 17.39
CA TYR A 325 5.11 -25.31 16.50
C TYR A 325 5.68 -24.06 17.20
N PHE A 326 5.49 -23.93 18.51
CA PHE A 326 5.84 -22.72 19.26
C PHE A 326 6.89 -22.95 20.34
N ASN A 327 7.48 -24.15 20.44
CA ASN A 327 8.46 -24.49 21.47
C ASN A 327 9.91 -24.43 20.95
N LYS A 328 10.88 -24.42 21.88
CA LYS A 328 12.32 -24.30 21.60
C LYS A 328 12.86 -25.23 20.49
N PRO A 329 12.58 -26.55 20.48
CA PRO A 329 13.05 -27.46 19.43
C PRO A 329 12.75 -27.02 17.99
N HIS A 330 11.63 -26.32 17.76
CA HIS A 330 11.25 -25.85 16.42
C HIS A 330 11.78 -24.46 16.06
N ILE A 331 12.25 -23.69 17.04
CA ILE A 331 12.73 -22.32 16.82
C ILE A 331 14.24 -22.15 17.00
N SER A 332 14.99 -23.15 17.49
CA SER A 332 16.40 -22.94 17.90
C SER A 332 17.48 -23.83 17.27
N THR A 333 17.19 -24.77 16.36
CA THR A 333 18.26 -25.69 15.86
C THR A 333 18.13 -26.16 14.40
N SER A 334 17.30 -25.52 13.57
CA SER A 334 17.16 -25.87 12.15
C SER A 334 17.64 -24.71 11.26
N PRO A 335 18.21 -24.93 10.05
CA PRO A 335 18.38 -23.88 9.03
C PRO A 335 17.07 -23.14 8.67
N THR A 336 15.94 -23.61 9.19
CA THR A 336 14.60 -23.06 9.03
C THR A 336 14.02 -22.39 10.29
N GLY A 337 14.81 -22.24 11.36
CA GLY A 337 14.43 -21.56 12.61
C GLY A 337 14.41 -20.03 12.50
N LEU A 338 14.08 -19.36 13.61
CA LEU A 338 14.08 -17.90 13.69
C LEU A 338 15.52 -17.37 13.73
N THR A 339 15.84 -16.37 12.92
CA THR A 339 17.22 -15.86 12.75
C THR A 339 17.92 -15.49 14.04
N GLN A 340 17.21 -14.86 14.96
CA GLN A 340 17.72 -14.45 16.27
C GLN A 340 18.05 -15.63 17.21
N PHE A 341 17.68 -16.86 16.81
CA PHE A 341 18.02 -18.12 17.48
C PHE A 341 19.03 -18.97 16.68
N LEU A 342 19.43 -18.54 15.47
CA LEU A 342 20.39 -19.24 14.62
C LEU A 342 21.77 -18.61 14.72
N CYS A 343 22.64 -19.25 15.50
CA CYS A 343 23.99 -18.80 15.88
C CYS A 343 25.03 -18.77 14.73
N SER A 344 24.77 -18.02 13.65
CA SER A 344 25.74 -17.84 12.53
C SER A 344 26.33 -16.43 12.42
N SER A 345 25.69 -15.41 13.00
CA SER A 345 26.21 -14.03 13.09
C SER A 345 25.99 -13.47 14.50
N ALA A 346 27.02 -12.88 15.11
CA ALA A 346 26.97 -12.41 16.50
C ALA A 346 26.00 -11.24 16.75
N ASP A 347 25.65 -10.48 15.71
CA ASP A 347 24.95 -9.20 15.86
C ASP A 347 23.45 -9.31 16.22
N ILE A 348 22.79 -10.42 15.86
CA ILE A 348 21.35 -10.63 16.09
C ILE A 348 21.03 -11.78 17.07
N CYS A 349 22.07 -12.37 17.68
CA CYS A 349 21.92 -13.56 18.51
C CYS A 349 21.35 -13.22 19.90
N LEU A 350 20.25 -13.88 20.27
CA LEU A 350 19.76 -13.88 21.64
C LEU A 350 20.73 -14.64 22.58
N SER A 351 20.75 -14.27 23.86
CA SER A 351 21.49 -15.04 24.88
C SER A 351 20.90 -16.45 25.08
N ALA A 352 21.71 -17.41 25.56
CA ALA A 352 21.24 -18.77 25.81
C ALA A 352 20.02 -18.82 26.77
N THR A 353 19.95 -17.90 27.74
CA THR A 353 18.80 -17.73 28.64
C THR A 353 17.54 -17.30 27.87
N ASN A 354 17.69 -16.33 26.97
CA ASN A 354 16.57 -15.79 26.17
C ASN A 354 16.07 -16.79 25.10
N GLN A 355 16.90 -17.77 24.73
CA GLN A 355 16.56 -18.83 23.78
C GLN A 355 15.77 -20.01 24.39
N ASP A 356 15.34 -19.93 25.65
CA ASP A 356 14.61 -21.01 26.33
C ASP A 356 13.09 -21.02 26.10
N SER A 357 12.47 -22.19 26.34
CA SER A 357 11.03 -22.46 26.49
C SER A 357 10.26 -21.45 27.37
N SER A 358 10.96 -20.81 28.30
CA SER A 358 10.40 -19.82 29.24
C SER A 358 10.46 -18.36 28.77
N HIS A 359 11.23 -18.04 27.72
CA HIS A 359 11.48 -16.67 27.28
C HIS A 359 11.03 -16.43 25.82
N GLY A 360 11.87 -16.74 24.82
CA GLY A 360 11.60 -16.45 23.42
C GLY A 360 10.63 -17.43 22.72
N SER A 361 9.92 -18.28 23.47
CA SER A 361 9.05 -19.32 22.91
C SER A 361 7.82 -19.58 23.78
N GLY A 362 7.00 -20.54 23.38
CA GLY A 362 5.79 -20.95 24.07
C GLY A 362 4.81 -19.80 24.24
N ALA A 363 4.51 -19.44 25.49
CA ALA A 363 3.50 -18.46 25.83
C ALA A 363 3.81 -17.06 25.27
N ASN A 364 5.07 -16.61 25.34
CA ASN A 364 5.46 -15.29 24.85
C ASN A 364 5.34 -15.20 23.33
N LEU A 365 5.71 -16.27 22.61
CA LEU A 365 5.57 -16.32 21.16
C LEU A 365 4.09 -16.35 20.74
N VAL A 366 3.27 -17.15 21.41
CA VAL A 366 1.82 -17.17 21.13
C VAL A 366 1.20 -15.80 21.44
N ASN A 367 1.56 -15.16 22.55
CA ASN A 367 1.09 -13.82 22.88
C ASN A 367 1.55 -12.78 21.85
N TYR A 368 2.80 -12.86 21.38
CA TYR A 368 3.32 -12.01 20.31
C TYR A 368 2.48 -12.13 19.01
N LEU A 369 2.16 -13.35 18.60
CA LEU A 369 1.31 -13.62 17.43
C LEU A 369 -0.12 -13.08 17.64
N ARG A 370 -0.60 -13.04 18.87
CA ARG A 370 -1.88 -12.39 19.23
C ARG A 370 -1.79 -10.86 19.26
N GLY A 371 -0.60 -10.27 19.19
CA GLY A 371 -0.39 -8.81 19.19
C GLY A 371 0.30 -8.25 20.43
N ASP A 372 0.85 -9.08 21.31
CA ASP A 372 1.68 -8.59 22.42
C ASP A 372 2.98 -7.97 21.89
N ARG A 373 3.27 -6.76 22.34
CA ARG A 373 4.44 -5.97 21.89
C ARG A 373 5.52 -5.85 22.96
N THR A 374 5.34 -6.44 24.15
CA THR A 374 6.27 -6.29 25.29
C THR A 374 7.70 -6.75 24.99
N HIS A 375 7.85 -7.76 24.12
CA HIS A 375 9.13 -8.38 23.76
C HIS A 375 9.60 -8.05 22.34
N GLU A 376 9.05 -6.97 21.75
CA GLU A 376 9.47 -6.43 20.46
C GLU A 376 10.70 -5.53 20.59
N GLY A 377 11.60 -5.62 19.60
CA GLY A 377 12.74 -4.74 19.47
C GLY A 377 13.29 -4.71 18.06
N VAL A 378 14.10 -3.68 17.77
CA VAL A 378 14.82 -3.57 16.49
C VAL A 378 15.70 -4.81 16.27
N GLU A 379 16.07 -5.06 15.01
CA GLU A 379 16.83 -6.25 14.61
C GLU A 379 18.07 -6.50 15.49
N THR A 380 18.81 -5.43 15.81
CA THR A 380 20.05 -5.46 16.61
C THR A 380 19.82 -5.50 18.13
N ASP A 381 18.59 -5.38 18.64
CA ASP A 381 18.31 -5.38 20.08
C ASP A 381 18.18 -6.80 20.65
N ASN A 382 19.31 -7.39 21.06
CA ASN A 382 19.38 -8.75 21.58
C ASN A 382 18.75 -8.93 22.98
N THR A 383 18.21 -7.87 23.58
CA THR A 383 17.40 -7.96 24.80
C THR A 383 15.93 -8.31 24.51
N LYS A 384 15.50 -8.17 23.25
CA LYS A 384 14.13 -8.42 22.78
C LYS A 384 14.06 -9.66 21.90
N TYR A 385 13.03 -10.47 22.07
CA TYR A 385 12.93 -11.80 21.47
C TYR A 385 12.36 -11.80 20.06
N PHE A 386 11.49 -10.83 19.74
CA PHE A 386 10.69 -10.84 18.51
C PHE A 386 10.91 -9.55 17.72
N ARG A 387 10.65 -9.61 16.41
CA ARG A 387 10.72 -8.43 15.55
C ARG A 387 9.82 -7.32 16.07
N GLN A 388 10.33 -6.10 16.01
CA GLN A 388 9.50 -4.91 16.13
C GLN A 388 8.57 -4.81 14.94
N ARG A 389 7.28 -4.61 15.24
CA ARG A 389 6.26 -4.30 14.24
C ARG A 389 5.92 -2.83 14.36
N SER A 390 5.68 -2.13 13.26
CA SER A 390 5.04 -0.80 13.33
C SER A 390 3.56 -0.94 13.67
N HIS A 391 2.91 -1.96 13.09
CA HIS A 391 1.48 -2.27 13.26
C HIS A 391 1.24 -3.78 13.39
N VAL A 392 0.16 -4.17 14.07
CA VAL A 392 -0.18 -5.57 14.34
C VAL A 392 -0.77 -6.29 13.12
N LEU A 393 -1.56 -5.59 12.30
CA LEU A 393 -2.21 -6.15 11.12
C LEU A 393 -1.17 -6.50 10.05
N GLY A 394 -1.14 -7.77 9.63
CA GLY A 394 -0.26 -8.24 8.55
C GLY A 394 -0.68 -7.72 7.17
N ASP A 395 0.26 -7.71 6.22
CA ASP A 395 0.02 -7.26 4.85
C ASP A 395 -1.14 -7.98 4.15
N ILE A 396 -1.96 -7.21 3.43
CA ILE A 396 -3.04 -7.70 2.59
C ILE A 396 -2.65 -7.45 1.14
N VAL A 397 -2.04 -8.48 0.52
CA VAL A 397 -1.43 -8.33 -0.81
C VAL A 397 -2.43 -8.70 -1.90
N ASN A 398 -2.88 -9.95 -1.95
CA ASN A 398 -3.76 -10.42 -3.04
C ASN A 398 -5.22 -10.57 -2.62
N ALA A 399 -5.50 -10.65 -1.32
CA ALA A 399 -6.86 -10.82 -0.83
C ALA A 399 -7.67 -9.53 -0.94
N GLN A 400 -8.90 -9.64 -1.46
CA GLN A 400 -9.88 -8.57 -1.44
C GLN A 400 -10.77 -8.65 -0.19
N VAL A 401 -11.47 -7.56 0.08
CA VAL A 401 -12.39 -7.44 1.21
C VAL A 401 -13.75 -8.03 0.87
N SER A 402 -14.24 -8.96 1.67
CA SER A 402 -15.61 -9.46 1.60
C SER A 402 -16.51 -8.68 2.54
N TYR A 403 -17.38 -7.84 1.98
CA TYR A 403 -18.40 -7.12 2.74
C TYR A 403 -19.67 -7.97 2.89
N VAL A 404 -20.14 -8.13 4.12
CA VAL A 404 -21.33 -8.92 4.46
C VAL A 404 -22.26 -8.08 5.33
N THR A 405 -23.47 -7.89 4.85
CA THR A 405 -24.53 -7.16 5.53
C THR A 405 -25.78 -8.02 5.63
N THR A 406 -26.99 -7.45 5.63
CA THR A 406 -28.22 -8.22 5.45
C THR A 406 -28.17 -9.10 4.19
N PRO A 407 -28.76 -10.31 4.20
CA PRO A 407 -28.85 -11.18 3.03
C PRO A 407 -29.37 -10.47 1.77
N GLN A 408 -28.54 -10.43 0.72
CA GLN A 408 -28.81 -9.69 -0.52
C GLN A 408 -29.44 -10.55 -1.63
N TYR A 409 -29.40 -11.88 -1.52
CA TYR A 409 -29.97 -12.75 -2.55
C TYR A 409 -31.50 -12.72 -2.51
N SER A 410 -32.12 -13.22 -3.59
CA SER A 410 -33.57 -13.38 -3.71
C SER A 410 -33.88 -14.81 -4.16
N TYR A 411 -33.42 -15.80 -3.39
CA TYR A 411 -33.74 -17.19 -3.68
C TYR A 411 -35.22 -17.48 -3.49
N VAL A 412 -35.80 -18.19 -4.45
CA VAL A 412 -37.18 -18.70 -4.37
C VAL A 412 -37.30 -19.96 -3.50
N ASP A 413 -36.18 -20.41 -2.94
CA ASP A 413 -36.06 -21.61 -2.14
C ASP A 413 -36.84 -21.53 -0.81
N PRO A 414 -37.41 -22.65 -0.34
CA PRO A 414 -38.16 -22.71 0.90
C PRO A 414 -37.42 -22.12 2.11
N GLY A 415 -38.09 -21.21 2.83
CA GLY A 415 -37.60 -20.63 4.09
C GLY A 415 -36.59 -19.50 3.94
N TYR A 416 -36.16 -19.16 2.71
CA TYR A 416 -35.16 -18.11 2.52
C TYR A 416 -35.68 -16.71 2.87
N ASP A 417 -36.93 -16.38 2.54
CA ASP A 417 -37.51 -15.07 2.91
C ASP A 417 -37.59 -14.87 4.44
N ALA A 418 -37.87 -15.94 5.19
CA ALA A 418 -37.84 -15.93 6.64
C ALA A 418 -36.41 -15.71 7.17
N PHE A 419 -35.41 -16.35 6.54
CA PHE A 419 -33.99 -16.15 6.85
C PHE A 419 -33.53 -14.71 6.56
N ARG A 420 -33.93 -14.12 5.42
CA ARG A 420 -33.65 -12.71 5.11
C ARG A 420 -34.23 -11.78 6.16
N THR A 421 -35.48 -12.01 6.54
CA THR A 421 -36.18 -11.20 7.54
C THR A 421 -35.52 -11.30 8.91
N SER A 422 -35.14 -12.49 9.35
CA SER A 422 -34.48 -12.69 10.66
C SER A 422 -33.07 -12.13 10.73
N ASN A 423 -32.40 -11.94 9.59
CA ASN A 423 -31.06 -11.37 9.48
C ASN A 423 -31.05 -9.93 8.94
N ALA A 424 -32.20 -9.24 8.93
CA ALA A 424 -32.30 -7.86 8.45
C ALA A 424 -31.47 -6.86 9.27
N SER A 425 -31.30 -7.13 10.57
CA SER A 425 -30.52 -6.32 11.52
C SER A 425 -29.12 -6.88 11.81
N ARG A 426 -28.63 -7.83 10.98
CA ARG A 426 -27.29 -8.41 11.17
C ARG A 426 -26.23 -7.31 11.12
N LEU A 427 -25.31 -7.33 12.09
CA LEU A 427 -24.17 -6.42 12.09
C LEU A 427 -23.38 -6.57 10.78
N ALA A 428 -23.15 -5.45 10.11
CA ALA A 428 -22.38 -5.45 8.88
C ALA A 428 -20.90 -5.67 9.18
N MET A 429 -20.29 -6.64 8.49
CA MET A 429 -18.93 -7.09 8.70
C MET A 429 -18.11 -6.98 7.40
N VAL A 430 -16.82 -6.74 7.55
CA VAL A 430 -15.84 -6.94 6.48
C VAL A 430 -14.87 -8.04 6.88
N TYR A 431 -14.67 -8.99 5.97
CA TYR A 431 -13.75 -10.10 6.14
C TYR A 431 -12.58 -9.95 5.18
N VAL A 432 -11.37 -10.05 5.69
CA VAL A 432 -10.16 -9.93 4.86
C VAL A 432 -9.08 -10.89 5.35
N ALA A 433 -8.43 -11.57 4.41
CA ALA A 433 -7.30 -12.43 4.71
C ALA A 433 -6.01 -11.59 4.72
N ALA A 434 -5.15 -11.85 5.70
CA ALA A 434 -3.88 -11.16 5.87
C ALA A 434 -2.72 -12.15 6.09
N ASN A 435 -1.52 -11.70 5.74
CA ASN A 435 -0.29 -12.50 5.84
C ASN A 435 0.31 -12.49 7.26
N ASP A 436 -0.40 -12.01 8.28
CA ASP A 436 -0.15 -12.40 9.68
C ASP A 436 -0.76 -13.78 10.01
N GLY A 437 -1.28 -14.47 8.99
CA GLY A 437 -1.79 -15.83 9.08
C GLY A 437 -3.23 -15.91 9.54
N MET A 438 -3.98 -14.80 9.48
CA MET A 438 -5.36 -14.76 9.93
C MET A 438 -6.32 -14.23 8.85
N LEU A 439 -7.54 -14.77 8.88
CA LEU A 439 -8.71 -14.07 8.36
C LEU A 439 -9.21 -13.16 9.48
N HIS A 440 -9.27 -11.86 9.23
CA HIS A 440 -9.82 -10.89 10.16
C HIS A 440 -11.28 -10.57 9.83
N ALA A 441 -12.08 -10.38 10.88
CA ALA A 441 -13.46 -9.92 10.79
C ALA A 441 -13.59 -8.58 11.52
N PHE A 442 -13.79 -7.50 10.78
CA PHE A 442 -14.00 -6.15 11.35
C PHE A 442 -15.46 -5.74 11.21
N ALA A 443 -15.97 -4.99 12.19
CA ALA A 443 -17.27 -4.35 12.07
C ALA A 443 -17.20 -3.22 11.04
N ALA A 444 -17.96 -3.38 9.96
CA ALA A 444 -17.93 -2.46 8.82
C ALA A 444 -18.65 -1.14 9.10
N LYS A 445 -19.65 -1.19 9.99
CA LYS A 445 -20.49 -0.09 10.45
C LYS A 445 -20.40 0.06 11.96
N GLY A 446 -20.58 1.29 12.43
CA GLY A 446 -20.61 1.64 13.85
C GLY A 446 -21.98 1.48 14.48
N LEU A 447 -22.11 2.07 15.67
CA LEU A 447 -23.38 2.17 16.39
C LEU A 447 -24.41 2.93 15.54
N ALA A 448 -25.69 2.62 15.73
CA ALA A 448 -26.78 3.23 14.96
C ALA A 448 -26.79 4.77 15.01
N ALA A 449 -26.39 5.38 16.14
CA ALA A 449 -26.27 6.83 16.27
C ALA A 449 -25.17 7.41 15.38
N THR A 450 -24.01 6.74 15.30
CA THR A 450 -22.90 7.12 14.41
C THR A 450 -23.32 6.99 12.95
N GLU A 451 -23.91 5.86 12.57
CA GLU A 451 -24.32 5.61 11.18
C GLU A 451 -25.45 6.54 10.71
N ALA A 452 -26.30 7.03 11.63
CA ALA A 452 -27.29 8.07 11.32
C ALA A 452 -26.62 9.40 10.94
N LEU A 453 -25.53 9.78 11.61
CA LEU A 453 -24.74 10.97 11.27
C LEU A 453 -23.97 10.77 9.95
N VAL A 454 -23.42 9.58 9.72
CA VAL A 454 -22.77 9.24 8.43
C VAL A 454 -23.76 9.34 7.26
N THR A 455 -24.98 8.80 7.44
CA THR A 455 -26.06 8.92 6.45
C THR A 455 -26.46 10.37 6.22
N THR A 456 -26.54 11.18 7.28
CA THR A 456 -26.82 12.62 7.19
C THR A 456 -25.74 13.34 6.37
N ALA A 457 -24.47 13.02 6.61
CA ALA A 457 -23.35 13.57 5.84
C ALA A 457 -23.38 13.15 4.36
N ALA A 458 -23.70 11.87 4.08
CA ALA A 458 -23.86 11.40 2.71
C ALA A 458 -25.00 12.11 1.96
N ASN A 459 -26.14 12.32 2.61
CA ASN A 459 -27.26 13.08 2.05
C ASN A 459 -26.89 14.54 1.75
N ALA A 460 -26.19 15.20 2.69
CA ALA A 460 -25.77 16.58 2.53
C ALA A 460 -24.76 16.73 1.38
N ARG A 461 -23.80 15.79 1.26
CA ARG A 461 -22.86 15.74 0.13
C ARG A 461 -23.56 15.52 -1.20
N ALA A 462 -24.49 14.56 -1.27
CA ALA A 462 -25.29 14.35 -2.47
C ALA A 462 -26.05 15.62 -2.90
N ALA A 463 -26.63 16.34 -1.94
CA ALA A 463 -27.32 17.60 -2.22
C ALA A 463 -26.37 18.70 -2.73
N ALA A 464 -25.14 18.78 -2.19
CA ALA A 464 -24.11 19.69 -2.67
C ALA A 464 -23.61 19.31 -4.07
N SER A 465 -23.45 18.02 -4.36
CA SER A 465 -23.05 17.51 -5.68
C SER A 465 -24.09 17.77 -6.76
N LEU A 466 -25.38 17.78 -6.42
CA LEU A 466 -26.46 18.13 -7.35
C LEU A 466 -26.54 19.64 -7.67
N ASP A 467 -25.96 20.49 -6.82
CA ASP A 467 -25.97 21.95 -6.98
C ASP A 467 -24.64 22.55 -6.48
N PRO A 468 -23.55 22.36 -7.25
CA PRO A 468 -22.20 22.73 -6.81
C PRO A 468 -21.99 24.24 -6.71
N THR A 469 -22.90 25.05 -7.26
CA THR A 469 -22.83 26.52 -7.19
C THR A 469 -23.40 27.09 -5.89
N ASN A 470 -24.08 26.26 -5.09
CA ASN A 470 -24.75 26.69 -3.88
C ASN A 470 -23.84 26.58 -2.65
N ALA A 471 -23.29 27.73 -2.23
CA ALA A 471 -22.38 27.82 -1.09
C ALA A 471 -22.99 27.34 0.24
N THR A 472 -24.30 27.48 0.44
CA THR A 472 -24.98 26.99 1.65
C THR A 472 -24.97 25.46 1.70
N LYS A 473 -25.32 24.78 0.60
CA LYS A 473 -25.28 23.31 0.53
C LYS A 473 -23.87 22.76 0.73
N ALA A 474 -22.86 23.43 0.16
CA ALA A 474 -21.46 23.08 0.37
C ALA A 474 -21.06 23.23 1.86
N ALA A 475 -21.47 24.31 2.52
CA ALA A 475 -21.23 24.51 3.95
C ALA A 475 -21.94 23.46 4.81
N ASP A 476 -23.21 23.16 4.53
CA ASP A 476 -23.99 22.14 5.24
C ASP A 476 -23.35 20.75 5.12
N ALA A 477 -22.87 20.38 3.91
CA ALA A 477 -22.15 19.14 3.67
C ALA A 477 -20.84 19.05 4.46
N ALA A 478 -20.08 20.16 4.54
CA ALA A 478 -18.85 20.22 5.34
C ALA A 478 -19.15 20.05 6.84
N THR A 479 -20.17 20.74 7.38
CA THR A 479 -20.58 20.61 8.77
C THR A 479 -21.05 19.19 9.11
N ALA A 480 -21.90 18.59 8.26
CA ALA A 480 -22.38 17.23 8.48
C ALA A 480 -21.23 16.21 8.40
N THR A 481 -20.28 16.39 7.48
CA THR A 481 -19.09 15.52 7.37
C THR A 481 -18.19 15.62 8.60
N ALA A 482 -18.00 16.82 9.17
CA ALA A 482 -17.26 17.01 10.41
C ALA A 482 -17.94 16.31 11.60
N ALA A 483 -19.27 16.43 11.71
CA ALA A 483 -20.04 15.75 12.76
C ALA A 483 -19.97 14.23 12.64
N ALA A 484 -20.09 13.68 11.42
CA ALA A 484 -19.91 12.26 11.17
C ALA A 484 -18.50 11.79 11.56
N SER A 485 -17.46 12.50 11.12
CA SER A 485 -16.07 12.17 11.41
C SER A 485 -15.78 12.14 12.92
N ALA A 486 -16.32 13.10 13.67
CA ALA A 486 -16.20 13.13 15.12
C ALA A 486 -16.90 11.93 15.80
N ALA A 487 -18.09 11.55 15.31
CA ALA A 487 -18.82 10.39 15.82
C ALA A 487 -18.07 9.08 15.55
N ILE A 488 -17.54 8.91 14.32
CA ILE A 488 -16.74 7.74 13.92
C ILE A 488 -15.48 7.60 14.79
N ALA A 489 -14.80 8.71 15.06
CA ALA A 489 -13.60 8.72 15.90
C ALA A 489 -13.90 8.23 17.34
N GLY A 490 -15.07 8.59 17.88
CA GLY A 490 -15.53 8.17 19.20
C GLY A 490 -16.23 6.80 19.25
N ASP A 491 -16.50 6.18 18.10
CA ASP A 491 -17.27 4.95 18.02
C ASP A 491 -16.42 3.71 18.36
N THR A 492 -16.94 2.92 19.29
CA THR A 492 -16.27 1.73 19.86
C THR A 492 -16.61 0.43 19.14
N GLN A 493 -17.43 0.48 18.09
CA GLN A 493 -17.80 -0.66 17.26
C GLN A 493 -17.16 -0.56 15.88
N ILE A 494 -17.18 0.60 15.25
CA ILE A 494 -16.75 0.79 13.87
C ILE A 494 -15.27 0.49 13.66
N GLY A 495 -14.96 -0.27 12.60
CA GLY A 495 -13.60 -0.68 12.25
C GLY A 495 -12.92 -1.58 13.30
N GLN A 496 -13.63 -1.97 14.37
CA GLN A 496 -13.06 -2.84 15.40
C GLN A 496 -13.05 -4.29 14.94
N GLU A 497 -11.93 -4.95 15.16
CA GLU A 497 -11.82 -6.39 14.97
C GLU A 497 -12.74 -7.11 15.95
N GLN A 498 -13.73 -7.86 15.47
CA GLN A 498 -14.62 -8.66 16.30
C GLN A 498 -13.96 -9.99 16.67
N TRP A 499 -13.33 -10.62 15.68
CA TRP A 499 -12.55 -11.84 15.82
C TRP A 499 -11.61 -12.04 14.63
N ALA A 500 -10.67 -12.97 14.78
CA ALA A 500 -9.85 -13.47 13.69
C ALA A 500 -9.83 -15.01 13.68
N PHE A 501 -9.52 -15.61 12.54
CA PHE A 501 -9.45 -17.05 12.36
C PHE A 501 -8.11 -17.46 11.72
N ILE A 502 -7.40 -18.40 12.36
CA ILE A 502 -6.15 -18.98 11.90
C ILE A 502 -6.46 -20.40 11.43
N PRO A 503 -6.40 -20.68 10.12
CA PRO A 503 -6.51 -22.04 9.61
C PRO A 503 -5.40 -22.93 10.15
N SER A 504 -5.68 -24.21 10.40
CA SER A 504 -4.66 -25.12 10.95
C SER A 504 -3.46 -25.29 10.01
N PHE A 505 -3.67 -25.10 8.70
CA PHE A 505 -2.65 -25.19 7.65
C PHE A 505 -1.45 -24.26 7.84
N VAL A 506 -1.67 -23.07 8.40
CA VAL A 506 -0.60 -22.07 8.59
C VAL A 506 0.14 -22.22 9.91
N MET A 507 -0.43 -22.99 10.86
CA MET A 507 0.10 -23.18 12.21
C MET A 507 1.57 -23.62 12.23
N PRO A 508 2.04 -24.56 11.37
CA PRO A 508 3.44 -24.99 11.37
C PRO A 508 4.44 -23.90 11.01
N ASN A 509 3.99 -22.81 10.38
CA ASN A 509 4.85 -21.73 9.89
C ASN A 509 4.61 -20.40 10.60
N LEU A 510 3.61 -20.33 11.48
CA LEU A 510 3.16 -19.07 12.09
C LEU A 510 4.23 -18.45 12.99
N TYR A 511 5.06 -19.27 13.64
CA TYR A 511 6.18 -18.79 14.47
C TYR A 511 7.13 -17.85 13.71
N ARG A 512 7.28 -18.01 12.39
CA ARG A 512 8.20 -17.23 11.55
C ARG A 512 7.84 -15.75 11.46
N LEU A 513 6.60 -15.37 11.76
CA LEU A 513 6.19 -13.97 11.87
C LEU A 513 6.97 -13.20 12.95
N ALA A 514 7.59 -13.91 13.89
CA ALA A 514 8.38 -13.32 14.96
C ALA A 514 9.87 -13.16 14.61
N ASP A 515 10.29 -13.56 13.41
CA ASP A 515 11.69 -13.48 12.94
C ASP A 515 12.14 -12.03 12.81
N LYS A 516 13.28 -11.68 13.42
CA LYS A 516 13.80 -10.30 13.35
C LYS A 516 14.16 -9.85 11.93
N GLN A 517 14.44 -10.79 11.02
CA GLN A 517 14.69 -10.56 9.60
C GLN A 517 13.45 -10.85 8.74
N TYR A 518 12.24 -10.79 9.30
CA TYR A 518 11.00 -11.08 8.57
C TYR A 518 10.83 -10.20 7.32
N ARG A 519 11.36 -8.96 7.33
CA ARG A 519 11.42 -8.08 6.15
C ARG A 519 11.94 -8.80 4.91
N ASP A 520 13.06 -9.50 5.06
CA ASP A 520 13.79 -10.17 3.97
C ASP A 520 13.40 -11.65 3.83
N LYS A 521 12.62 -12.16 4.79
CA LYS A 521 12.17 -13.57 4.89
C LYS A 521 10.65 -13.69 4.87
N HIS A 522 9.97 -12.68 4.35
CA HIS A 522 8.52 -12.66 4.26
C HIS A 522 8.00 -13.88 3.52
N ARG A 523 6.80 -14.29 3.92
CA ARG A 523 6.07 -15.33 3.22
C ARG A 523 4.60 -15.07 3.31
N TYR A 524 3.90 -15.59 2.31
CA TYR A 524 2.45 -15.59 2.29
C TYR A 524 1.90 -16.65 3.25
N TYR A 525 0.78 -16.34 3.88
CA TYR A 525 0.07 -17.25 4.79
C TYR A 525 -1.38 -17.46 4.33
N ILE A 526 -2.22 -16.44 4.48
CA ILE A 526 -3.57 -16.45 3.91
C ILE A 526 -3.65 -15.29 2.94
N ASP A 527 -3.71 -15.61 1.65
CA ASP A 527 -3.54 -14.63 0.58
C ASP A 527 -4.55 -14.84 -0.55
N SER A 528 -5.72 -15.41 -0.22
CA SER A 528 -6.85 -15.56 -1.13
C SER A 528 -8.03 -14.75 -0.62
N THR A 529 -8.75 -14.12 -1.54
CA THR A 529 -10.04 -13.48 -1.25
C THR A 529 -11.03 -14.51 -0.70
N PRO A 530 -11.62 -14.29 0.50
CA PRO A 530 -12.71 -15.12 0.99
C PRO A 530 -13.98 -14.88 0.17
N ILE A 531 -14.76 -15.92 -0.11
CA ILE A 531 -16.03 -15.86 -0.83
C ILE A 531 -17.18 -16.14 0.12
N VAL A 532 -18.24 -15.35 0.04
CA VAL A 532 -19.41 -15.46 0.92
C VAL A 532 -20.66 -15.83 0.12
N GLY A 533 -21.48 -16.72 0.68
CA GLY A 533 -22.74 -17.12 0.07
C GLY A 533 -23.75 -17.62 1.09
N ASP A 534 -25.02 -17.47 0.77
CA ASP A 534 -26.10 -18.08 1.55
C ASP A 534 -26.40 -19.47 1.01
N VAL A 535 -26.48 -20.46 1.91
CA VAL A 535 -26.73 -21.86 1.58
C VAL A 535 -27.79 -22.45 2.50
N CYS A 536 -28.58 -23.37 1.98
CA CYS A 536 -29.44 -24.20 2.81
C CYS A 536 -28.73 -25.51 3.15
N THR A 537 -28.61 -25.81 4.45
CA THR A 537 -27.82 -26.94 4.97
C THR A 537 -28.66 -28.11 5.46
N ALA A 538 -29.95 -27.90 5.73
CA ALA A 538 -30.87 -28.96 6.13
C ALA A 538 -32.32 -28.57 5.82
N ASN A 539 -33.16 -29.58 5.56
CA ASN A 539 -34.61 -29.42 5.31
C ASN A 539 -34.96 -28.43 4.20
N CYS A 540 -34.14 -28.36 3.14
CA CYS A 540 -34.23 -27.33 2.09
C CYS A 540 -35.48 -27.39 1.20
N SER A 541 -36.32 -28.42 1.39
CA SER A 541 -37.60 -28.56 0.71
C SER A 541 -38.80 -28.09 1.56
N ASN A 542 -38.60 -27.71 2.82
CA ASN A 542 -39.67 -27.32 3.73
C ASN A 542 -39.41 -25.95 4.34
N ALA A 543 -40.24 -24.97 4.00
CA ALA A 543 -40.04 -23.59 4.42
C ALA A 543 -40.09 -23.37 5.94
N GLY A 544 -40.83 -24.22 6.68
CA GLY A 544 -40.96 -24.09 8.13
C GLY A 544 -39.80 -24.68 8.92
N THR A 545 -38.96 -25.52 8.29
CA THR A 545 -37.85 -26.23 8.97
C THR A 545 -36.51 -26.09 8.27
N ALA A 546 -36.45 -25.38 7.12
CA ALA A 546 -35.24 -25.11 6.37
C ALA A 546 -34.20 -24.37 7.22
N VAL A 547 -32.96 -24.86 7.18
CA VAL A 547 -31.83 -24.29 7.92
C VAL A 547 -30.91 -23.57 6.95
N TRP A 548 -31.08 -22.25 6.88
CA TRP A 548 -30.25 -21.35 6.10
C TRP A 548 -29.06 -20.82 6.89
N LYS A 549 -27.94 -20.64 6.18
CA LYS A 549 -26.70 -20.11 6.73
C LYS A 549 -26.03 -19.18 5.73
N THR A 550 -25.39 -18.13 6.23
CA THR A 550 -24.37 -17.39 5.47
C THR A 550 -23.02 -18.01 5.78
N ILE A 551 -22.35 -18.52 4.76
CA ILE A 551 -21.04 -19.16 4.90
C ILE A 551 -19.96 -18.32 4.21
N LEU A 552 -18.75 -18.37 4.78
CA LEU A 552 -17.54 -17.82 4.19
C LEU A 552 -16.59 -18.96 3.87
N VAL A 553 -16.08 -19.02 2.65
CA VAL A 553 -15.07 -19.99 2.22
C VAL A 553 -13.80 -19.25 1.82
N GLY A 554 -12.69 -19.58 2.48
CA GLY A 554 -11.38 -19.00 2.19
C GLY A 554 -10.40 -20.03 1.66
N GLY A 555 -9.46 -19.57 0.84
CA GLY A 555 -8.26 -20.30 0.44
C GLY A 555 -7.02 -19.69 1.09
N LEU A 556 -5.87 -20.34 0.89
CA LEU A 556 -4.58 -19.83 1.35
C LEU A 556 -3.84 -19.04 0.26
N GLY A 557 -4.27 -19.16 -1.01
CA GLY A 557 -3.62 -18.50 -2.14
C GLY A 557 -2.16 -18.95 -2.26
N ARG A 558 -1.23 -17.99 -2.20
CA ARG A 558 0.22 -18.27 -2.22
C ARG A 558 0.72 -18.94 -0.95
N GLY A 559 -0.01 -18.83 0.16
CA GLY A 559 0.47 -19.26 1.47
C GLY A 559 0.31 -20.76 1.75
N GLY A 560 -0.45 -21.50 0.94
CA GLY A 560 -0.52 -22.94 1.09
C GLY A 560 -1.59 -23.65 0.27
N ARG A 561 -1.81 -24.92 0.63
CA ARG A 561 -2.69 -25.86 -0.05
C ARG A 561 -3.85 -26.22 0.87
N GLY A 562 -5.02 -25.68 0.57
CA GLY A 562 -6.23 -25.97 1.32
C GLY A 562 -7.26 -24.85 1.24
N TYR A 563 -8.47 -25.22 1.65
CA TYR A 563 -9.60 -24.32 1.82
C TYR A 563 -10.22 -24.53 3.20
N TYR A 564 -10.88 -23.51 3.72
CA TYR A 564 -11.62 -23.58 4.97
C TYR A 564 -12.97 -22.92 4.79
N ALA A 565 -13.97 -23.35 5.57
CA ALA A 565 -15.28 -22.75 5.58
C ALA A 565 -15.78 -22.46 6.99
N LEU A 566 -16.38 -21.27 7.14
CA LEU A 566 -16.96 -20.77 8.38
C LEU A 566 -18.45 -20.47 8.17
N ASP A 567 -19.27 -20.78 9.17
CA ASP A 567 -20.61 -20.24 9.33
C ASP A 567 -20.49 -18.87 10.02
N ILE A 568 -20.84 -17.83 9.27
CA ILE A 568 -20.82 -16.43 9.71
C ILE A 568 -22.23 -15.84 9.76
N THR A 569 -23.25 -16.70 9.88
CA THR A 569 -24.65 -16.27 9.97
C THR A 569 -24.84 -15.32 11.15
N ASP A 570 -24.30 -15.69 12.31
CA ASP A 570 -24.15 -14.82 13.47
C ASP A 570 -22.71 -14.25 13.49
N PRO A 571 -22.52 -12.95 13.18
CA PRO A 571 -21.19 -12.36 13.10
C PRO A 571 -20.48 -12.28 14.46
N ALA A 572 -21.20 -12.35 15.59
CA ALA A 572 -20.61 -12.35 16.92
C ALA A 572 -20.13 -13.74 17.35
N ASN A 573 -20.74 -14.81 16.82
CA ASN A 573 -20.49 -16.19 17.21
C ASN A 573 -20.22 -17.08 15.98
N PRO A 574 -19.07 -16.90 15.30
CA PRO A 574 -18.74 -17.73 14.14
C PRO A 574 -18.58 -19.20 14.53
N LYS A 575 -18.75 -20.09 13.57
CA LYS A 575 -18.46 -21.53 13.72
C LYS A 575 -17.65 -22.00 12.53
N ALA A 576 -16.72 -22.93 12.73
CA ALA A 576 -16.10 -23.59 11.61
C ALA A 576 -16.98 -24.75 11.10
N LEU A 577 -17.09 -24.85 9.78
CA LEU A 577 -17.77 -25.95 9.12
C LEU A 577 -16.78 -27.06 8.84
N TRP A 578 -15.67 -26.74 8.17
CA TRP A 578 -14.64 -27.68 7.76
C TRP A 578 -13.34 -26.96 7.36
N GLU A 579 -12.26 -27.73 7.38
CA GLU A 579 -11.02 -27.46 6.68
C GLU A 579 -10.77 -28.61 5.72
N PHE A 580 -10.35 -28.31 4.49
CA PHE A 580 -10.15 -29.30 3.44
C PHE A 580 -8.80 -29.09 2.76
N SER A 581 -8.02 -30.17 2.68
CA SER A 581 -6.77 -30.26 1.94
C SER A 581 -6.58 -31.71 1.47
N ASP A 582 -5.81 -31.91 0.40
CA ASP A 582 -5.57 -33.20 -0.22
C ASP A 582 -4.12 -33.25 -0.75
N THR A 583 -3.51 -34.44 -0.80
CA THR A 583 -2.12 -34.61 -1.28
C THR A 583 -1.93 -34.19 -2.73
N ASN A 584 -2.98 -34.34 -3.56
CA ASN A 584 -2.96 -33.96 -4.96
C ASN A 584 -3.39 -32.50 -5.17
N MET A 585 -3.73 -31.76 -4.11
CA MET A 585 -4.09 -30.36 -4.22
C MET A 585 -2.87 -29.46 -4.37
N GLY A 586 -2.99 -28.46 -5.22
CA GLY A 586 -2.06 -27.36 -5.38
C GLY A 586 -2.38 -26.16 -4.48
N TYR A 587 -1.70 -25.05 -4.72
CA TYR A 587 -1.97 -23.78 -4.06
C TYR A 587 -3.35 -23.24 -4.45
N SER A 588 -4.15 -22.85 -3.45
CA SER A 588 -5.56 -22.48 -3.61
C SER A 588 -5.75 -21.04 -4.10
N TYR A 589 -5.23 -20.73 -5.29
CA TYR A 589 -5.44 -19.44 -5.97
C TYR A 589 -6.81 -19.31 -6.63
N GLY A 590 -7.43 -20.43 -7.03
CA GLY A 590 -8.74 -20.39 -7.69
C GLY A 590 -9.82 -20.07 -6.65
N PRO A 591 -10.63 -19.01 -6.85
CA PRO A 591 -11.64 -18.62 -5.87
C PRO A 591 -12.72 -19.71 -5.76
N PRO A 592 -13.08 -20.14 -4.54
CA PRO A 592 -14.13 -21.13 -4.35
C PRO A 592 -15.47 -20.59 -4.86
N GLN A 593 -16.29 -21.43 -5.48
CA GLN A 593 -17.63 -21.04 -5.93
C GLN A 593 -18.68 -21.72 -5.06
N ILE A 594 -19.67 -20.96 -4.60
CA ILE A 594 -20.81 -21.47 -3.84
C ILE A 594 -22.00 -21.53 -4.80
N GLY A 595 -22.61 -22.69 -4.92
CA GLY A 595 -23.72 -22.86 -5.84
C GLY A 595 -24.64 -24.01 -5.46
N LYS A 596 -25.66 -24.21 -6.28
CA LYS A 596 -26.67 -25.25 -6.09
C LYS A 596 -26.74 -26.11 -7.34
N LEU A 597 -26.63 -27.42 -7.16
CA LEU A 597 -26.77 -28.41 -8.21
C LEU A 597 -28.24 -28.53 -8.66
N SER A 598 -28.44 -29.14 -9.84
CA SER A 598 -29.79 -29.35 -10.40
C SER A 598 -30.69 -30.23 -9.52
N ASP A 599 -30.09 -31.07 -8.67
CA ASP A 599 -30.81 -31.94 -7.72
C ASP A 599 -31.25 -31.21 -6.43
N GLY A 600 -30.89 -29.94 -6.27
CA GLY A 600 -31.24 -29.15 -5.10
C GLY A 600 -30.11 -29.02 -4.06
N THR A 601 -29.00 -29.75 -4.21
CA THR A 601 -27.91 -29.79 -3.24
C THR A 601 -27.03 -28.55 -3.35
N TRP A 602 -26.81 -27.86 -2.23
CA TRP A 602 -25.83 -26.78 -2.13
C TRP A 602 -24.42 -27.35 -2.04
N VAL A 603 -23.51 -26.82 -2.86
CA VAL A 603 -22.12 -27.28 -2.97
C VAL A 603 -21.15 -26.11 -2.98
N VAL A 604 -19.93 -26.39 -2.52
CA VAL A 604 -18.77 -25.52 -2.71
C VAL A 604 -17.87 -26.19 -3.74
N LEU A 605 -17.70 -25.54 -4.89
CA LEU A 605 -16.83 -25.99 -5.97
C LEU A 605 -15.45 -25.38 -5.75
N LEU A 606 -14.44 -26.24 -5.67
CA LEU A 606 -13.05 -25.86 -5.41
C LEU A 606 -12.21 -26.17 -6.65
N SER A 607 -11.24 -25.30 -6.95
CA SER A 607 -10.22 -25.61 -7.95
C SER A 607 -9.17 -26.55 -7.36
N SER A 608 -8.57 -27.41 -8.19
CA SER A 608 -7.46 -28.29 -7.78
C SER A 608 -6.20 -27.51 -7.35
N GLY A 609 -6.10 -26.23 -7.71
CA GLY A 609 -4.98 -25.37 -7.39
C GLY A 609 -3.76 -25.55 -8.30
N TYR A 610 -2.83 -24.58 -8.24
CA TYR A 610 -1.59 -24.61 -9.03
C TYR A 610 -0.49 -25.44 -8.37
N ASN A 611 0.38 -26.04 -9.18
CA ASN A 611 1.44 -26.93 -8.69
C ASN A 611 0.87 -28.13 -7.90
N ASN A 612 -0.27 -28.63 -8.40
CA ASN A 612 -0.89 -29.87 -7.97
C ASN A 612 -0.05 -31.06 -8.44
N ILE A 613 -0.11 -32.16 -7.70
CA ILE A 613 0.62 -33.39 -8.00
C ILE A 613 -0.36 -34.28 -8.78
N ALA A 614 -0.50 -34.02 -10.07
CA ALA A 614 -1.25 -34.86 -11.00
C ALA A 614 -0.43 -35.13 -12.25
#